data_AF-A0A7V5QAI3-F1
#
_entry.id   AF-A0A7V5QAI3-F1
#
_cell.length_a   1.000
_cell.length_b   1.000
_cell.length_c   1.000
_cell.angle_alpha   90.00
_cell.angle_beta   90.00
_cell.angle_gamma   90.00
#
_symmetry.space_group_name_H-M   'P 1'
#
loop_
_entity.id
_entity.type
_entity.pdbx_description
1 polymer ?
#
loop_
_entity_poly.entity_id
_entity_poly.type
_entity_poly.pdbx_seq_one_letter_code
_entity_poly.pdbx_strand_id
1 'polypeptide(L)'
;EDDLKIVVKENTLTITGEKLAEEGSGDFLHQGIAARSFERRFELADHVKVKQAELENGLLHVELVREIPEAMKPRTIEISSSKSKKTKTLEGKKS
;
A
#
# COMPACT_ATOMS: atom_id res chain seq x y z
N GLU A 1 -22.84 8.96 6.68
CA GLU A 1 -21.46 8.42 6.59
C GLU A 1 -21.45 6.91 6.43
N ASP A 2 -22.47 6.20 6.95
CA ASP A 2 -22.63 4.74 6.87
C ASP A 2 -22.83 4.13 5.47
N ASP A 3 -22.94 4.96 4.43
CA ASP A 3 -23.24 4.55 3.05
C ASP A 3 -21.98 4.29 2.20
N LEU A 4 -20.77 4.44 2.77
CA LEU A 4 -19.50 4.23 2.07
C LEU A 4 -18.68 3.11 2.69
N LYS A 5 -18.22 2.19 1.84
CA LYS A 5 -17.34 1.08 2.21
C LYS A 5 -16.05 1.14 1.43
N ILE A 6 -14.93 1.05 2.14
CA ILE A 6 -13.58 1.02 1.55
C ILE A 6 -12.90 -0.28 1.95
N VAL A 7 -12.41 -1.03 0.96
CA VAL A 7 -11.74 -2.31 1.18
C VAL A 7 -10.46 -2.36 0.33
N VAL A 8 -9.37 -2.79 0.95
CA VAL A 8 -8.14 -3.16 0.24
C VAL A 8 -8.01 -4.67 0.26
N LYS A 9 -7.84 -5.27 -0.91
CA LYS A 9 -7.49 -6.68 -1.05
C LYS A 9 -6.35 -6.80 -2.05
N GLU A 10 -5.25 -7.41 -1.62
CA GLU A 10 -4.01 -7.52 -2.42
C GLU A 10 -3.54 -6.13 -2.87
N ASN A 11 -3.56 -5.84 -4.16
CA ASN A 11 -3.18 -4.56 -4.76
C ASN A 11 -4.41 -3.77 -5.28
N THR A 12 -5.63 -4.10 -4.85
CA THR A 12 -6.84 -3.42 -5.32
C THR A 12 -7.52 -2.67 -4.18
N LEU A 13 -7.70 -1.37 -4.35
CA LEU A 13 -8.56 -0.53 -3.52
C LEU A 13 -9.96 -0.47 -4.13
N THR A 14 -10.96 -0.93 -3.39
CA THR A 14 -12.37 -0.87 -3.78
C THR A 14 -13.10 0.12 -2.89
N ILE A 15 -13.79 1.07 -3.53
CA ILE A 15 -14.67 2.06 -2.89
C ILE A 15 -16.08 1.81 -3.38
N THR A 16 -16.97 1.47 -2.47
CA THR A 16 -18.39 1.22 -2.75
C THR A 16 -19.22 2.26 -2.03
N GLY A 17 -20.16 2.89 -2.74
CA GLY A 17 -21.22 3.68 -2.15
C GLY A 17 -22.56 3.01 -2.37
N GLU A 18 -23.33 2.82 -1.31
CA GLU A 18 -24.67 2.23 -1.33
C GLU A 18 -25.60 3.14 -0.53
N LYS A 19 -26.71 3.60 -1.12
CA LYS A 19 -27.75 4.26 -0.32
C LYS A 19 -28.70 3.19 0.22
N LEU A 20 -28.86 3.11 1.54
CA LEU A 20 -29.97 2.37 2.15
C LEU A 20 -31.29 3.02 1.69
N ALA A 21 -32.16 2.23 1.05
CA ALA A 21 -33.47 2.73 0.66
C ALA A 21 -34.22 3.21 1.91
N GLU A 22 -34.57 4.49 1.96
CA GLU A 22 -35.53 4.96 2.96
C GLU A 22 -36.89 4.37 2.57
N GLU A 23 -37.30 3.31 3.26
CA GLU A 23 -38.69 2.82 3.26
C GLU A 23 -39.58 3.86 3.96
N GLY A 24 -39.83 4.98 3.29
CA GLY A 24 -40.70 6.04 3.75
C GLY A 24 -41.72 6.36 2.67
N SER A 25 -42.94 5.86 2.86
CA SER A 25 -44.11 6.23 2.06
C SER A 25 -44.37 7.74 2.16
N GLY A 26 -43.89 8.50 1.18
CA GLY A 26 -44.17 9.92 1.06
C GLY A 26 -43.92 10.37 -0.37
N ASP A 27 -44.95 10.95 -0.98
CA ASP A 27 -44.92 11.51 -2.33
C ASP A 27 -43.85 12.60 -2.46
N PHE A 28 -42.62 12.20 -2.80
CA PHE A 28 -41.57 13.14 -3.19
C PHE A 28 -41.18 12.89 -4.64
N LEU A 29 -41.54 13.84 -5.50
CA LEU A 29 -41.01 13.97 -6.86
C LEU A 29 -39.49 14.23 -6.80
N HIS A 30 -38.68 13.18 -6.82
CA HIS A 30 -37.22 13.27 -6.91
C HIS A 30 -36.78 13.33 -8.37
N GLN A 31 -36.93 14.50 -9.02
CA GLN A 31 -36.24 14.79 -10.28
C GLN A 31 -34.89 15.45 -9.99
N GLY A 32 -33.80 14.81 -10.44
CA GLY A 32 -32.51 15.47 -10.58
C GLY A 32 -31.34 14.50 -10.63
N ILE A 33 -30.94 13.95 -9.49
CA ILE A 33 -29.78 13.07 -9.39
C ILE A 33 -30.11 12.01 -8.34
N ALA A 34 -30.71 10.90 -8.77
CA ALA A 34 -30.77 9.71 -7.93
C ALA A 34 -29.32 9.33 -7.61
N ALA A 35 -28.91 9.42 -6.33
CA ALA A 35 -27.62 8.93 -5.89
C ALA A 35 -27.60 7.42 -6.14
N ARG A 36 -26.95 7.01 -7.24
CA ARG A 36 -26.84 5.60 -7.64
C ARG A 36 -25.78 4.95 -6.78
N SER A 37 -26.01 3.70 -6.41
CA SER A 37 -24.95 2.86 -5.89
C SER A 37 -23.80 2.84 -6.89
N PHE A 38 -22.57 2.94 -6.40
CA PHE A 38 -21.39 2.94 -7.23
C PHE A 38 -20.32 2.04 -6.64
N GLU A 39 -19.49 1.50 -7.51
CA GLU A 39 -18.27 0.83 -7.13
C GLU A 39 -17.14 1.37 -8.00
N ARG A 40 -16.03 1.73 -7.38
CA ARG A 40 -14.81 2.15 -8.06
C ARG A 40 -13.67 1.27 -7.56
N ARG A 41 -12.94 0.69 -8.49
CA ARG A 41 -11.75 -0.11 -8.22
C ARG A 41 -10.53 0.61 -8.76
N PHE A 42 -9.50 0.68 -7.93
CA PHE A 42 -8.22 1.29 -8.26
C PHE A 42 -7.13 0.24 -8.04
N GLU A 43 -6.28 0.07 -9.03
CA GLU A 43 -5.09 -0.75 -8.91
C GLU A 43 -3.98 0.05 -8.21
N LEU A 44 -3.42 -0.50 -7.15
CA LEU A 44 -2.33 0.06 -6.38
C LEU A 44 -1.02 -0.52 -6.88
N ALA A 45 -0.05 0.36 -7.13
CA ALA A 45 1.30 -0.05 -7.48
C ALA A 45 1.95 -0.83 -6.32
N ASP A 46 3.04 -1.53 -6.63
CA ASP A 46 3.81 -2.26 -5.64
C ASP A 46 4.25 -1.35 -4.49
N HIS A 47 4.09 -1.87 -3.27
CA HIS A 47 4.44 -1.19 -2.03
C HIS A 47 3.62 0.06 -1.71
N VAL A 48 2.53 0.32 -2.43
CA VAL A 48 1.57 1.37 -2.08
C VAL A 48 0.54 0.82 -1.09
N LYS A 49 0.26 1.58 -0.03
CA LYS A 49 -0.76 1.27 0.98
C LYS A 49 -1.65 2.47 1.24
N VAL A 50 -2.88 2.21 1.67
CA VAL A 50 -3.78 3.24 2.20
C VAL A 50 -3.33 3.60 3.61
N LYS A 51 -3.02 4.88 3.83
CA LYS A 51 -2.65 5.42 5.14
C LYS A 51 -3.88 5.94 5.89
N GLN A 52 -4.75 6.66 5.19
CA GLN A 52 -5.91 7.32 5.79
C GLN A 52 -7.03 7.47 4.76
N ALA A 53 -8.27 7.54 5.23
CA ALA A 53 -9.43 7.91 4.43
C ALA A 53 -10.31 8.87 5.24
N GLU A 54 -10.68 10.00 4.65
CA GLU A 54 -11.48 11.05 5.28
C GLU A 54 -12.58 11.50 4.33
N LEU A 55 -13.81 11.66 4.85
CA LEU A 55 -14.94 12.21 4.12
C LEU A 55 -15.22 13.61 4.65
N GLU A 56 -15.05 14.63 3.83
CA GLU A 56 -15.34 16.02 4.20
C GLU A 56 -16.16 16.70 3.11
N ASN A 57 -17.24 17.37 3.48
CA ASN A 57 -18.12 18.09 2.54
C ASN A 57 -18.62 17.22 1.36
N GLY A 58 -18.76 15.91 1.56
CA GLY A 58 -19.18 14.96 0.53
C GLY A 58 -18.07 14.49 -0.42
N LEU A 59 -16.81 14.88 -0.17
CA LEU A 59 -15.65 14.41 -0.93
C LEU A 59 -14.84 13.42 -0.09
N LEU A 60 -14.59 12.25 -0.67
CA LEU A 60 -13.76 11.23 -0.06
C LEU A 60 -12.29 11.45 -0.46
N HIS A 61 -11.46 11.77 0.52
CA HIS A 61 -10.02 11.87 0.40
C HIS A 61 -9.39 10.56 0.88
N VAL A 62 -8.56 9.92 0.04
CA VAL A 62 -7.81 8.71 0.39
C VAL A 62 -6.32 9.02 0.28
N GLU A 63 -5.61 8.99 1.41
CA GLU A 63 -4.16 9.19 1.45
C GLU A 63 -3.44 7.86 1.18
N LEU A 64 -2.59 7.84 0.16
CA LEU A 64 -1.77 6.69 -0.21
C LEU A 64 -0.29 6.97 0.08
N VAL A 65 0.41 5.98 0.62
CA VAL A 65 1.84 6.07 0.89
C VAL A 65 2.58 4.89 0.27
N ARG A 66 3.84 5.13 -0.13
CA ARG A 66 4.73 4.07 -0.62
C ARG A 66 5.67 3.63 0.51
N GLU A 67 5.53 2.38 0.95
CA GLU A 67 6.37 1.78 1.98
C GLU A 67 7.37 0.81 1.36
N ILE A 68 8.59 1.28 1.07
CA ILE A 68 9.66 0.41 0.58
C ILE A 68 10.23 -0.39 1.76
N PRO A 69 10.14 -1.74 1.76
CA PRO A 69 10.73 -2.58 2.80
C PRO A 69 12.21 -2.31 3.00
N GLU A 70 12.68 -2.30 4.24
CA GLU A 70 14.10 -2.10 4.55
C GLU A 70 15.01 -3.18 3.92
N ALA A 71 14.49 -4.39 3.74
CA ALA A 71 15.21 -5.49 3.08
C ALA A 71 15.56 -5.20 1.61
N MET A 72 14.85 -4.26 0.97
CA MET A 72 15.17 -3.80 -0.39
C MET A 72 16.16 -2.63 -0.40
N LYS A 73 16.52 -2.05 0.76
CA LYS A 73 17.59 -1.06 0.81
C LYS A 73 18.90 -1.76 0.42
N PRO A 74 19.69 -1.16 -0.49
CA PRO A 74 21.01 -1.70 -0.82
C PRO A 74 21.87 -1.75 0.46
N ARG A 75 22.42 -2.93 0.75
CA ARG A 75 23.36 -3.13 1.86
C ARG A 75 24.77 -3.30 1.32
N THR A 76 25.72 -2.61 1.95
CA THR A 76 27.15 -2.83 1.70
C THR A 76 27.56 -4.16 2.34
N ILE A 77 28.23 -5.02 1.59
CA ILE A 77 28.82 -6.26 2.11
C ILE A 77 30.30 -5.97 2.36
N GLU A 78 30.75 -6.13 3.60
CA GLU A 78 32.17 -5.99 3.93
C GLU A 78 32.97 -7.18 3.36
N ILE A 79 34.05 -6.88 2.64
CA ILE A 79 34.98 -7.91 2.16
C ILE A 79 35.92 -8.25 3.31
N SER A 80 35.71 -9.41 3.94
CA SER A 80 36.70 -9.95 4.88
C SER A 80 37.87 -10.57 4.10
N SER A 81 39.08 -9.99 4.26
CA SER A 81 40.29 -10.70 3.87
C SER A 81 40.59 -11.73 4.95
N SER A 82 40.44 -13.01 4.62
CA SER A 82 41.09 -14.06 5.39
C SER A 82 42.59 -13.82 5.22
N LYS A 83 43.21 -13.17 6.21
CA LYS A 83 44.67 -13.14 6.31
C LYS A 83 45.11 -14.59 6.29
N SER A 84 45.63 -15.00 5.14
CA SER A 84 46.34 -16.24 4.95
C SER A 84 47.27 -16.39 6.14
N LYS A 85 47.02 -17.44 6.91
CA LYS A 85 47.90 -17.92 7.96
C LYS A 85 49.28 -18.00 7.32
N LYS A 86 50.19 -17.08 7.67
CA LYS A 86 51.57 -17.03 7.17
C LYS A 86 52.17 -18.44 7.30
N THR A 87 52.23 -19.19 6.22
CA THR A 87 53.02 -20.40 6.13
C THR A 87 54.48 -19.94 6.19
N LYS A 88 55.13 -20.21 7.33
CA LYS A 88 56.59 -20.11 7.45
C LYS A 88 57.21 -21.11 6.48
N THR A 89 57.58 -20.67 5.28
CA THR A 89 58.50 -21.43 4.43
C THR A 89 59.91 -21.24 5.00
N LEU A 90 60.47 -22.36 5.47
CA LEU A 90 61.80 -22.47 6.04
C LEU A 90 62.85 -22.15 4.97
N GLU A 91 63.76 -21.26 5.34
CA GLU A 91 64.93 -20.85 4.58
C GLU A 91 65.82 -22.08 4.28
N GLY A 92 65.88 -22.46 3.01
CA GLY A 92 66.82 -23.46 2.51
C GLY A 92 68.24 -22.89 2.54
N LYS A 93 68.96 -23.17 3.62
CA LYS A 93 70.38 -22.87 3.81
C LYS A 93 71.20 -23.62 2.74
N LYS A 94 71.75 -22.89 1.78
CA LYS A 94 72.82 -23.38 0.89
C LYS A 94 74.08 -23.62 1.72
N SER A 95 74.61 -24.84 1.69
CA SER A 95 76.05 -25.15 1.68
C SER A 95 76.27 -26.58 1.23
#